data_AF-A0A5E6N6C4-F1
#
_entry.id   AF-A0A5E6N6C4-F1
#
_cell.length_a   1.000
_cell.length_b   1.000
_cell.length_c   1.000
_cell.angle_alpha   90.00
_cell.angle_beta   90.00
_cell.angle_gamma   90.00
#
_symmetry.space_group_name_H-M   'P 1'
#
loop_
_entity.id
_entity.type
_entity.pdbx_description
1 polymer ?
#
loop_
_entity_poly.entity_id
_entity_poly.type
_entity_poly.pdbx_seq_one_letter_code
_entity_poly.pdbx_strand_id
1 'polypeptide(L)'
;MKKILGLDLGSNSIGWALMRETDGEVSQIIDLGSRIFNKAVEEKIPTPKNQKRRNMRLGRRVLQRRARRKQRMVNYLISLDLLPQALSNNFGQEKLLNELGDPYELRTKGLDQQLEPHQFGRVLLHFVARRGFLSSKKQVAGDLVDDPDTQTYLSTLDRKQTKDEEGQFKADIAEVYQAIKGNHARTLGEYLFNLEVGKVKRNRSHDGGHLRTDRAMYKDELYKIWVTQQLYFDLPNEFISEIEKIIFYQRPLKLKKDRVGKCSLEPKHYRANTARLEVQKFRYLQDINNWNILNAIVSNGLN
;
A
#
# COMPACT_ATOMS: atom_id res chain seq x y z
N MET A 1 -20.85 52.17 -25.10
CA MET A 1 -20.59 51.94 -23.66
C MET A 1 -20.53 50.45 -23.40
N LYS A 2 -19.43 49.96 -22.82
CA LYS A 2 -19.25 48.54 -22.48
C LYS A 2 -19.31 48.36 -20.96
N LYS A 3 -19.66 47.16 -20.50
CA LYS A 3 -19.57 46.78 -19.08
C LYS A 3 -18.40 45.81 -18.91
N ILE A 4 -17.53 46.08 -17.93
CA ILE A 4 -16.39 45.25 -17.56
C ILE A 4 -16.66 44.64 -16.19
N LEU A 5 -16.46 43.34 -16.04
CA LEU A 5 -16.51 42.65 -14.75
C LEU A 5 -15.09 42.27 -14.31
N GLY A 6 -14.59 42.93 -13.28
CA GLY A 6 -13.37 42.54 -12.59
C GLY A 6 -13.68 41.46 -11.55
N LEU A 7 -12.89 40.40 -11.50
CA LEU A 7 -13.01 39.32 -10.53
C LEU A 7 -11.68 39.10 -9.80
N ASP A 8 -11.70 39.17 -8.48
CA ASP A 8 -10.61 38.77 -7.60
C ASP A 8 -10.96 37.43 -6.93
N LEU A 9 -10.31 36.36 -7.38
CA LEU A 9 -10.62 34.99 -6.99
C LEU A 9 -9.68 34.52 -5.87
N GLY A 10 -10.15 34.61 -4.63
CA GLY A 10 -9.46 34.10 -3.44
C GLY A 10 -9.84 32.66 -3.07
N SER A 11 -9.13 32.09 -2.10
CA SER A 11 -9.39 30.73 -1.61
C SER A 11 -10.72 30.57 -0.85
N ASN A 12 -11.31 31.67 -0.38
CA ASN A 12 -12.54 31.74 0.41
C ASN A 12 -13.37 33.01 0.15
N SER A 13 -13.04 33.75 -0.91
CA SER A 13 -13.69 34.99 -1.27
C SER A 13 -13.68 35.17 -2.78
N ILE A 14 -14.72 35.81 -3.30
CA ILE A 14 -14.73 36.33 -4.66
C ILE A 14 -15.07 37.82 -4.56
N GLY A 15 -14.06 38.67 -4.73
CA GLY A 15 -14.28 40.10 -4.93
C GLY A 15 -14.75 40.33 -6.36
N TRP A 16 -15.73 41.20 -6.56
CA TRP A 16 -16.19 41.55 -7.90
C TRP A 16 -16.54 43.03 -8.01
N ALA A 17 -16.27 43.60 -9.18
CA ALA A 17 -16.62 44.98 -9.51
C ALA A 17 -17.13 45.06 -10.94
N LEU A 18 -18.29 45.69 -11.13
CA LEU A 18 -18.90 45.94 -12.42
C LEU A 18 -18.69 47.41 -12.78
N MET A 19 -18.00 47.68 -13.88
CA MET A 19 -17.61 49.02 -14.30
C MET A 19 -18.16 49.33 -15.71
N ARG A 20 -18.41 50.61 -15.99
CA ARG A 20 -18.77 51.12 -17.31
C ARG A 20 -17.54 51.72 -17.98
N GLU A 21 -17.25 51.27 -19.18
CA GLU A 21 -16.17 51.78 -20.03
C GLU A 21 -16.75 52.65 -21.16
N THR A 22 -16.14 53.82 -21.36
CA THR A 22 -16.42 54.74 -22.46
C THR A 22 -15.08 55.16 -23.06
N ASP A 23 -14.89 54.96 -24.36
CA ASP A 23 -13.69 55.33 -25.12
C ASP A 23 -12.36 54.80 -24.55
N GLY A 24 -12.35 53.55 -24.05
CA GLY A 24 -11.15 52.90 -23.52
C GLY A 24 -10.88 53.18 -22.04
N GLU A 25 -11.60 54.12 -21.44
CA GLU A 25 -11.42 54.54 -20.05
C GLU A 25 -12.60 54.14 -19.16
N VAL A 26 -12.30 53.84 -17.89
CA VAL A 26 -13.32 53.52 -16.90
C VAL A 26 -14.06 54.80 -16.50
N SER A 27 -15.32 54.89 -16.93
CA SER A 27 -16.16 56.07 -16.72
C SER A 27 -17.02 56.01 -15.45
N GLN A 28 -17.36 54.81 -14.96
CA GLN A 28 -18.24 54.65 -13.79
C GLN A 28 -18.08 53.27 -13.14
N ILE A 29 -18.15 53.20 -11.81
CA ILE A 29 -18.41 51.94 -11.10
C ILE A 29 -19.93 51.77 -11.00
N ILE A 30 -20.46 50.70 -11.60
CA ILE A 30 -21.90 50.39 -11.58
C ILE A 30 -22.26 49.70 -10.27
N ASP A 31 -21.46 48.72 -9.87
CA ASP A 31 -21.70 47.92 -8.67
C ASP A 31 -20.40 47.24 -8.21
N LEU A 32 -20.33 46.84 -6.95
CA LEU A 32 -19.21 46.08 -6.39
C LEU A 32 -19.66 45.24 -5.19
N GLY A 33 -18.94 44.15 -4.94
CA GLY A 33 -19.22 43.31 -3.79
C GLY A 33 -18.15 42.29 -3.50
N SER A 34 -18.37 41.55 -2.42
CA SER A 34 -17.53 40.42 -2.03
C SER A 34 -18.39 39.26 -1.60
N ARG A 35 -18.17 38.10 -2.23
CA ARG A 35 -18.80 36.84 -1.84
C ARG A 35 -17.83 36.04 -0.99
N ILE A 36 -18.04 36.05 0.33
CA ILE A 36 -17.33 35.18 1.26
C ILE A 36 -18.03 33.81 1.31
N PHE A 37 -17.26 32.73 1.24
CA PHE A 37 -17.78 31.37 1.34
C PHE A 37 -16.89 30.51 2.23
N ASN A 38 -17.51 29.49 2.83
CA ASN A 38 -16.80 28.57 3.71
C ASN A 38 -15.75 27.79 2.93
N LYS A 39 -14.53 27.74 3.46
CA LYS A 39 -13.44 26.93 2.88
C LYS A 39 -13.86 25.47 2.75
N ALA A 40 -13.49 24.86 1.62
CA ALA A 40 -13.71 23.43 1.37
C ALA A 40 -12.70 22.51 2.09
N VAL A 41 -11.84 23.07 2.92
CA VAL A 41 -10.83 22.38 3.74
C VAL A 41 -11.20 22.45 5.23
N GLU A 42 -10.61 21.58 6.04
CA GLU A 42 -10.73 21.65 7.50
C GLU A 42 -9.99 22.89 8.06
N GLU A 43 -10.42 23.42 9.21
CA GLU A 43 -9.93 24.70 9.75
C GLU A 43 -8.50 24.63 10.31
N LYS A 44 -8.12 23.51 10.94
CA LYS A 44 -6.81 23.35 11.60
C LYS A 44 -5.70 22.90 10.66
N ILE A 45 -6.02 22.04 9.70
CA ILE A 45 -5.10 21.52 8.69
C ILE A 45 -5.87 21.63 7.37
N PRO A 46 -5.31 22.22 6.30
CA PRO A 46 -6.00 22.38 5.02
C PRO A 46 -6.15 21.04 4.26
N THR A 47 -6.64 20.01 4.94
CA THR A 47 -6.99 18.71 4.39
C THR A 47 -8.35 18.80 3.71
N PRO A 48 -8.47 18.38 2.44
CA PRO A 48 -9.76 18.30 1.76
C PRO A 48 -10.72 17.38 2.51
N LYS A 49 -11.97 17.82 2.75
CA LYS A 49 -13.00 17.03 3.46
C LYS A 49 -13.21 15.63 2.85
N ASN A 50 -12.97 15.48 1.55
CA ASN A 50 -13.10 14.21 0.82
C ASN A 50 -12.01 13.17 1.20
N GLN A 51 -10.88 13.60 1.78
CA GLN A 51 -9.77 12.73 2.19
C GLN A 51 -10.18 11.86 3.38
N LYS A 52 -10.78 12.46 4.42
CA LYS A 52 -11.31 11.74 5.58
C LYS A 52 -12.34 10.68 5.17
N ARG A 53 -13.30 11.06 4.31
CA ARG A 53 -14.29 10.12 3.75
C ARG A 53 -13.64 8.96 3.00
N ARG A 54 -12.60 9.24 2.20
CA ARG A 54 -11.82 8.22 1.48
C ARG A 54 -11.13 7.26 2.44
N ASN A 55 -10.46 7.77 3.47
CA ASN A 55 -9.74 6.98 4.46
C ASN A 55 -10.68 6.08 5.26
N MET A 56 -11.82 6.60 5.73
CA MET A 56 -12.83 5.81 6.43
C MET A 56 -13.40 4.67 5.56
N ARG A 57 -13.64 4.95 4.27
CA ARG A 57 -14.07 3.92 3.30
C ARG A 57 -13.00 2.85 3.07
N LEU A 58 -11.72 3.24 3.03
CA LEU A 58 -10.61 2.28 2.92
C LEU A 58 -10.53 1.40 4.18
N GLY A 59 -10.63 1.99 5.36
CA GLY A 59 -10.67 1.25 6.64
C GLY A 59 -11.77 0.20 6.67
N ARG A 60 -13.02 0.56 6.32
CA ARG A 60 -14.14 -0.38 6.23
C ARG A 60 -13.87 -1.55 5.28
N ARG A 61 -13.29 -1.27 4.10
CA ARG A 61 -12.92 -2.31 3.12
C ARG A 61 -11.84 -3.24 3.66
N VAL A 62 -10.87 -2.72 4.40
CA VAL A 62 -9.81 -3.53 5.02
C VAL A 62 -10.42 -4.48 6.06
N LEU A 63 -11.27 -3.96 6.95
CA LEU A 63 -11.95 -4.76 7.97
C LEU A 63 -12.81 -5.86 7.35
N GLN A 64 -13.68 -5.52 6.38
CA GLN A 64 -14.53 -6.47 5.67
C GLN A 64 -13.71 -7.59 5.00
N ARG A 65 -12.58 -7.23 4.35
CA ARG A 65 -11.72 -8.21 3.68
C ARG A 65 -10.97 -9.11 4.67
N ARG A 66 -10.55 -8.57 5.82
CA ARG A 66 -9.93 -9.37 6.89
C ARG A 66 -10.93 -10.36 7.46
N ALA A 67 -12.14 -9.92 7.78
CA ALA A 67 -13.22 -10.78 8.28
C ALA A 67 -13.56 -11.89 7.28
N ARG A 68 -13.79 -11.55 6.00
CA ARG A 68 -14.08 -12.55 4.96
C ARG A 68 -12.96 -13.57 4.76
N ARG A 69 -11.69 -13.15 4.87
CA ARG A 69 -10.54 -14.05 4.78
C ARG A 69 -10.48 -15.01 5.96
N LYS A 70 -10.67 -14.49 7.19
CA LYS A 70 -10.75 -15.32 8.40
C LYS A 70 -11.87 -16.35 8.27
N GLN A 71 -13.08 -15.92 7.86
CA GLN A 71 -14.21 -16.82 7.67
C GLN A 71 -13.94 -17.90 6.62
N ARG A 72 -13.37 -17.51 5.47
CA ARG A 72 -13.01 -18.47 4.42
C ARG A 72 -12.02 -19.52 4.92
N MET A 73 -11.00 -19.12 5.68
CA MET A 73 -10.05 -20.05 6.27
C MET A 73 -10.71 -20.97 7.28
N VAL A 74 -11.52 -20.42 8.20
CA VAL A 74 -12.23 -21.21 9.22
C VAL A 74 -13.10 -22.28 8.55
N ASN A 75 -13.95 -21.89 7.58
CA ASN A 75 -14.81 -22.85 6.88
C ASN A 75 -14.01 -23.94 6.16
N TYR A 76 -12.90 -23.55 5.50
CA TYR A 76 -12.05 -24.50 4.77
C TYR A 76 -11.35 -25.50 5.69
N LEU A 77 -10.81 -25.04 6.82
CA LEU A 77 -10.15 -25.92 7.78
C LEU A 77 -11.14 -26.81 8.52
N ILE A 78 -12.34 -26.31 8.86
CA ILE A 78 -13.41 -27.13 9.44
C ILE A 78 -13.83 -28.24 8.47
N SER A 79 -13.95 -27.96 7.18
CA SER A 79 -14.32 -29.00 6.19
C SER A 79 -13.28 -30.12 6.04
N LEU A 80 -12.08 -29.93 6.57
CA LEU A 80 -10.97 -30.89 6.56
C LEU A 80 -10.66 -31.43 7.96
N ASP A 81 -11.53 -31.17 8.95
CA ASP A 81 -11.33 -31.54 10.36
C ASP A 81 -10.02 -31.01 10.99
N LEU A 82 -9.46 -29.94 10.40
CA LEU A 82 -8.29 -29.24 10.92
C LEU A 82 -8.67 -28.15 11.93
N LEU A 83 -9.95 -27.88 12.14
CA LEU A 83 -10.45 -26.99 13.19
C LEU A 83 -11.76 -27.53 13.76
N PRO A 84 -12.02 -27.35 15.07
CA PRO A 84 -13.25 -27.81 15.68
C PRO A 84 -14.49 -27.15 15.05
N GLN A 85 -15.54 -27.93 14.82
CA GLN A 85 -16.83 -27.44 14.31
C GLN A 85 -17.42 -26.30 15.18
N ALA A 86 -17.11 -26.27 16.48
CA ALA A 86 -17.52 -25.20 17.39
C ALA A 86 -17.03 -23.80 16.96
N LEU A 87 -15.96 -23.69 16.16
CA LEU A 87 -15.49 -22.41 15.60
C LEU A 87 -16.37 -21.84 14.49
N SER A 88 -17.29 -22.65 13.93
CA SER A 88 -18.30 -22.14 13.00
C SER A 88 -19.27 -21.15 13.67
N ASN A 89 -19.40 -21.23 15.00
CA ASN A 89 -20.20 -20.31 15.80
C ASN A 89 -19.45 -18.98 16.04
N ASN A 90 -20.21 -17.89 16.16
CA ASN A 90 -19.64 -16.54 16.36
C ASN A 90 -19.21 -16.24 17.81
N PHE A 91 -19.58 -17.08 18.77
CA PHE A 91 -19.34 -16.85 20.20
C PHE A 91 -18.16 -17.70 20.70
N GLY A 92 -17.29 -17.13 21.55
CA GLY A 92 -16.26 -17.87 22.28
C GLY A 92 -15.05 -18.36 21.47
N GLN A 93 -14.91 -17.97 20.20
CA GLN A 93 -13.81 -18.41 19.32
C GLN A 93 -12.41 -18.24 19.94
N GLU A 94 -12.16 -17.13 20.63
CA GLU A 94 -10.83 -16.85 21.19
C GLU A 94 -10.47 -17.81 22.33
N LYS A 95 -11.43 -18.17 23.18
CA LYS A 95 -11.21 -19.13 24.27
C LYS A 95 -10.79 -20.49 23.70
N LEU A 96 -11.58 -21.02 22.76
CA LEU A 96 -11.29 -22.29 22.12
C LEU A 96 -9.95 -22.27 21.37
N LEU A 97 -9.64 -21.19 20.65
CA LEU A 97 -8.36 -21.04 19.95
C LEU A 97 -7.16 -20.95 20.90
N ASN A 98 -7.34 -20.47 22.13
CA ASN A 98 -6.27 -20.41 23.13
C ASN A 98 -6.08 -21.77 23.82
N GLU A 99 -7.15 -22.56 24.00
CA GLU A 99 -7.08 -23.93 24.50
C GLU A 99 -6.30 -24.86 23.56
N LEU A 100 -6.25 -24.55 22.25
CA LEU A 100 -5.42 -25.27 21.28
C LEU A 100 -3.91 -24.99 21.44
N GLY A 101 -3.49 -23.98 22.22
CA GLY A 101 -2.09 -23.63 22.48
C GLY A 101 -1.62 -22.28 21.92
N ASP A 102 -0.41 -21.85 22.31
CA ASP A 102 0.21 -20.62 21.78
C ASP A 102 0.57 -20.81 20.30
N PRO A 103 0.02 -20.02 19.36
CA PRO A 103 0.34 -20.16 17.95
C PRO A 103 1.83 -19.97 17.63
N TYR A 104 2.60 -19.21 18.42
CA TYR A 104 4.05 -19.08 18.18
C TYR A 104 4.80 -20.35 18.57
N GLU A 105 4.43 -20.97 19.68
CA GLU A 105 4.99 -22.26 20.11
C GLU A 105 4.67 -23.36 19.10
N LEU A 106 3.40 -23.46 18.66
CA LEU A 106 2.96 -24.44 17.68
C LEU A 106 3.66 -24.27 16.32
N ARG A 107 3.93 -23.03 15.91
CA ARG A 107 4.70 -22.73 14.69
C ARG A 107 6.12 -23.27 14.76
N THR A 108 6.76 -23.16 15.93
CA THR A 108 8.10 -23.73 16.16
C THR A 108 8.06 -25.25 16.21
N LYS A 109 7.13 -25.83 17.00
CA LYS A 109 6.96 -27.29 17.11
C LYS A 109 6.68 -27.94 15.75
N GLY A 110 5.86 -27.31 14.91
CA GLY A 110 5.51 -27.80 13.58
C GLY A 110 6.67 -27.89 12.58
N LEU A 111 7.86 -27.35 12.92
CA LEU A 111 9.07 -27.53 12.11
C LEU A 111 9.70 -28.90 12.31
N ASP A 112 9.54 -29.50 13.50
CA ASP A 112 10.31 -30.67 13.94
C ASP A 112 9.43 -31.91 14.18
N GLN A 113 8.19 -31.72 14.62
CA GLN A 113 7.31 -32.81 15.03
C GLN A 113 5.88 -32.65 14.50
N GLN A 114 5.15 -33.77 14.44
CA GLN A 114 3.72 -33.78 14.10
C GLN A 114 2.92 -32.92 15.09
N LEU A 115 2.06 -32.05 14.56
CA LEU A 115 1.06 -31.34 15.34
C LEU A 115 -0.25 -32.11 15.36
N GLU A 116 -1.08 -31.87 16.37
CA GLU A 116 -2.47 -32.33 16.34
C GLU A 116 -3.24 -31.62 15.21
N PRO A 117 -4.26 -32.24 14.59
CA PRO A 117 -5.02 -31.64 13.48
C PRO A 117 -5.51 -30.21 13.78
N HIS A 118 -6.10 -30.02 14.95
CA HIS A 118 -6.60 -28.73 15.41
C HIS A 118 -5.48 -27.71 15.73
N GLN A 119 -4.31 -28.18 16.16
CA GLN A 119 -3.13 -27.34 16.37
C GLN A 119 -2.57 -26.85 15.04
N PHE A 120 -2.54 -27.72 14.02
CA PHE A 120 -2.12 -27.33 12.68
C PHE A 120 -3.07 -26.28 12.08
N GLY A 121 -4.39 -26.47 12.20
CA GLY A 121 -5.35 -25.46 11.79
C GLY A 121 -5.23 -24.14 12.57
N ARG A 122 -4.90 -24.19 13.87
CA ARG A 122 -4.62 -23.00 14.69
C ARG A 122 -3.46 -22.18 14.15
N VAL A 123 -2.38 -22.84 13.71
CA VAL A 123 -1.21 -22.22 13.07
C VAL A 123 -1.61 -21.53 11.76
N LEU A 124 -2.34 -22.22 10.88
CA LEU A 124 -2.81 -21.68 9.60
C LEU A 124 -3.75 -20.47 9.78
N LEU A 125 -4.64 -20.53 10.77
CA LEU A 125 -5.51 -19.41 11.11
C LEU A 125 -4.72 -18.20 11.67
N HIS A 126 -3.61 -18.46 12.37
CA HIS A 126 -2.72 -17.40 12.84
C HIS A 126 -2.02 -16.67 11.68
N PHE A 127 -1.57 -17.39 10.63
CA PHE A 127 -1.06 -16.77 9.40
C PHE A 127 -2.10 -15.89 8.70
N VAL A 128 -3.38 -16.24 8.75
CA VAL A 128 -4.45 -15.39 8.19
C VAL A 128 -4.57 -14.06 8.93
N ALA A 129 -4.40 -14.06 10.25
CA ALA A 129 -4.32 -12.85 11.05
C ALA A 129 -3.00 -12.09 10.84
N ARG A 130 -1.91 -12.80 10.50
CA ARG A 130 -0.54 -12.32 10.40
C ARG A 130 0.11 -12.74 9.07
N ARG A 131 0.00 -11.90 8.04
CA ARG A 131 0.45 -12.23 6.68
C ARG A 131 1.49 -11.28 6.07
N GLY A 132 2.10 -10.46 6.93
CA GLY A 132 3.12 -9.48 6.56
C GLY A 132 2.65 -8.35 5.63
N PHE A 133 3.50 -7.34 5.54
CA PHE A 133 3.40 -6.29 4.54
C PHE A 133 3.79 -6.83 3.16
N LEU A 134 3.15 -6.34 2.10
CA LEU A 134 3.57 -6.62 0.72
C LEU A 134 3.81 -5.28 0.05
N SER A 135 5.05 -5.04 -0.37
CA SER A 135 5.45 -3.80 -1.06
C SER A 135 4.50 -3.46 -2.21
N SER A 136 4.05 -2.21 -2.23
CA SER A 136 3.17 -1.68 -3.28
C SER A 136 3.84 -1.75 -4.66
N LYS A 137 5.17 -1.57 -4.73
CA LYS A 137 5.95 -1.68 -5.98
C LYS A 137 5.87 -3.10 -6.55
N LYS A 138 6.02 -4.12 -5.70
CA LYS A 138 5.87 -5.53 -6.08
C LYS A 138 4.42 -5.88 -6.50
N GLN A 139 3.42 -5.19 -5.95
CA GLN A 139 2.02 -5.36 -6.41
C GLN A 139 1.76 -4.76 -7.80
N VAL A 140 2.49 -3.70 -8.20
CA VAL A 140 2.35 -3.07 -9.51
C VAL A 140 3.06 -3.87 -10.60
N ALA A 141 4.19 -4.51 -10.26
CA ALA A 141 4.94 -5.35 -11.18
C ALA A 141 4.15 -6.58 -11.67
N GLY A 142 3.17 -7.08 -10.90
CA GLY A 142 2.23 -8.10 -11.37
C GLY A 142 2.94 -9.37 -11.86
N ASP A 143 2.66 -9.77 -13.11
CA ASP A 143 3.24 -10.96 -13.75
C ASP A 143 4.71 -10.75 -14.19
N LEU A 144 5.23 -9.51 -14.11
CA LEU A 144 6.63 -9.17 -14.41
C LEU A 144 7.54 -9.29 -13.18
N VAL A 145 7.04 -9.75 -12.03
CA VAL A 145 7.87 -9.91 -10.83
C VAL A 145 8.98 -10.96 -11.03
N ASP A 146 8.77 -11.92 -11.92
CA ASP A 146 9.73 -13.00 -12.19
C ASP A 146 10.70 -12.67 -13.33
N ASP A 147 10.54 -11.50 -13.97
CA ASP A 147 11.45 -11.01 -15.01
C ASP A 147 12.77 -10.49 -14.38
N PRO A 148 13.95 -11.00 -14.79
CA PRO A 148 15.24 -10.64 -14.20
C PRO A 148 15.53 -9.12 -14.20
N ASP A 149 15.14 -8.44 -15.28
CA ASP A 149 15.35 -7.00 -15.42
C ASP A 149 14.43 -6.21 -14.50
N THR A 150 13.17 -6.63 -14.39
CA THR A 150 12.21 -6.07 -13.45
C THR A 150 12.63 -6.29 -12.00
N GLN A 151 13.18 -7.46 -11.66
CA GLN A 151 13.74 -7.73 -10.33
C GLN A 151 14.93 -6.82 -10.01
N THR A 152 15.84 -6.67 -10.97
CA THR A 152 16.99 -5.78 -10.84
C THR A 152 16.53 -4.34 -10.63
N TYR A 153 15.58 -3.86 -11.45
CA TYR A 153 14.98 -2.54 -11.31
C TYR A 153 14.29 -2.34 -9.95
N LEU A 154 13.45 -3.28 -9.51
CA LEU A 154 12.80 -3.24 -8.21
C LEU A 154 13.82 -3.21 -7.06
N SER A 155 14.92 -3.98 -7.18
CA SER A 155 15.99 -3.99 -6.18
C SER A 155 16.73 -2.64 -6.11
N THR A 156 16.99 -1.99 -7.24
CA THR A 156 17.59 -0.64 -7.26
C THR A 156 16.66 0.40 -6.66
N LEU A 157 15.35 0.30 -6.91
CA LEU A 157 14.33 1.15 -6.32
C LEU A 157 14.14 0.93 -4.82
N ASP A 158 14.41 -0.27 -4.31
CA ASP A 158 14.35 -0.58 -2.88
C ASP A 158 15.64 -0.16 -2.15
N ARG A 159 16.78 -0.07 -2.85
CA ARG A 159 18.06 0.44 -2.28
C ARG A 159 18.13 1.96 -2.17
N LYS A 160 17.30 2.71 -2.89
CA LYS A 160 17.19 4.16 -2.68
C LYS A 160 16.53 4.43 -1.32
N GLN A 161 17.36 4.72 -0.31
CA GLN A 161 16.89 5.18 1.00
C GLN A 161 16.17 6.52 0.83
N THR A 162 14.85 6.48 0.91
CA THR A 162 14.02 7.67 1.06
C THR A 162 13.85 7.94 2.56
N LYS A 163 13.99 9.20 2.99
CA LYS A 163 13.74 9.64 4.37
C LYS A 163 12.23 9.66 4.73
N ASP A 164 11.41 8.95 3.98
CA ASP A 164 9.96 8.89 4.17
C ASP A 164 9.55 7.73 5.08
N GLU A 165 8.29 7.75 5.53
CA GLU A 165 7.73 6.73 6.42
C GLU A 165 7.85 5.29 5.83
N GLU A 166 7.84 5.15 4.50
CA GLU A 166 8.03 3.85 3.84
C GLU A 166 9.48 3.36 3.97
N GLY A 167 10.47 4.25 3.85
CA GLY A 167 11.88 3.94 4.08
C GLY A 167 12.14 3.43 5.50
N GLN A 168 11.59 4.11 6.51
CA GLN A 168 11.69 3.67 7.91
C GLN A 168 11.03 2.30 8.12
N PHE A 169 9.84 2.08 7.55
CA PHE A 169 9.14 0.80 7.64
C PHE A 169 9.94 -0.35 7.02
N LYS A 170 10.69 -0.09 5.93
CA LYS A 170 11.57 -1.09 5.31
C LYS A 170 12.84 -1.32 6.12
N ALA A 171 13.38 -0.28 6.76
CA ALA A 171 14.51 -0.42 7.68
C ALA A 171 14.13 -1.32 8.86
N ASP A 172 12.98 -1.08 9.50
CA ASP A 172 12.41 -1.95 10.54
C ASP A 172 12.29 -3.41 10.06
N ILE A 173 11.82 -3.66 8.84
CA ILE A 173 11.77 -5.02 8.26
C ILE A 173 13.16 -5.64 8.14
N ALA A 174 14.14 -4.87 7.68
CA ALA A 174 15.51 -5.34 7.52
C ALA A 174 16.13 -5.70 8.88
N GLU A 175 15.87 -4.91 9.92
CA GLU A 175 16.27 -5.22 11.30
C GLU A 175 15.68 -6.54 11.78
N VAL A 176 14.41 -6.82 11.50
CA VAL A 176 13.80 -8.12 11.84
C VAL A 176 14.48 -9.28 11.11
N TYR A 177 14.84 -9.12 9.83
CA TYR A 177 15.62 -10.15 9.12
C TYR A 177 16.99 -10.40 9.77
N GLN A 178 17.69 -9.34 10.17
CA GLN A 178 18.97 -9.47 10.86
C GLN A 178 18.81 -10.11 12.24
N ALA A 179 17.75 -9.76 12.97
CA ALA A 179 17.47 -10.33 14.28
C ALA A 179 17.15 -11.83 14.21
N ILE A 180 16.38 -12.27 13.20
CA ILE A 180 16.13 -13.71 12.97
C ILE A 180 17.45 -14.45 12.74
N LYS A 181 18.32 -13.91 11.86
CA LYS A 181 19.62 -14.51 11.55
C LYS A 181 20.57 -14.51 12.76
N GLY A 182 20.65 -13.39 13.48
CA GLY A 182 21.53 -13.24 14.64
C GLY A 182 21.13 -14.11 15.83
N ASN A 183 19.85 -14.47 15.95
CA ASN A 183 19.36 -15.41 16.97
C ASN A 183 19.36 -16.87 16.48
N HIS A 184 19.95 -17.15 15.31
CA HIS A 184 19.99 -18.48 14.68
C HIS A 184 18.61 -19.15 14.54
N ALA A 185 17.54 -18.35 14.41
CA ALA A 185 16.19 -18.87 14.20
C ALA A 185 15.97 -19.22 12.72
N ARG A 186 15.30 -20.34 12.45
CA ARG A 186 14.99 -20.81 11.09
C ARG A 186 13.86 -20.03 10.45
N THR A 187 12.94 -19.51 11.28
CA THR A 187 11.72 -18.83 10.83
C THR A 187 11.34 -17.64 11.72
N LEU A 188 10.41 -16.80 11.25
CA LEU A 188 9.87 -15.68 12.03
C LEU A 188 9.09 -16.16 13.26
N GLY A 189 8.32 -17.24 13.15
CA GLY A 189 7.59 -17.83 14.28
C GLY A 189 8.52 -18.27 15.41
N GLU A 190 9.59 -18.98 15.07
CA GLU A 190 10.61 -19.45 16.01
C GLU A 190 11.34 -18.28 16.68
N TYR A 191 11.78 -17.29 15.91
CA TYR A 191 12.36 -16.07 16.46
C TYR A 191 11.44 -15.38 17.46
N LEU A 192 10.16 -15.20 17.10
CA LEU A 192 9.17 -14.54 17.96
C LEU A 192 8.78 -15.38 19.18
N PHE A 193 8.88 -16.70 19.10
CA PHE A 193 8.67 -17.58 20.24
C PHE A 193 9.81 -17.45 21.26
N ASN A 194 11.05 -17.40 20.77
CA ASN A 194 12.28 -17.37 21.58
C ASN A 194 12.64 -15.98 22.15
N LEU A 195 11.84 -14.94 21.88
CA LEU A 195 12.02 -13.65 22.52
C LEU A 195 11.90 -13.77 24.05
N GLU A 196 12.72 -13.01 24.77
CA GLU A 196 12.68 -12.93 26.23
C GLU A 196 11.25 -12.71 26.76
N VAL A 197 10.94 -13.38 27.87
CA VAL A 197 9.64 -13.26 28.54
C VAL A 197 9.37 -11.80 28.89
N GLY A 198 8.22 -11.29 28.46
CA GLY A 198 7.85 -9.87 28.63
C GLY A 198 8.11 -9.00 27.41
N LYS A 199 8.92 -9.44 26.43
CA LYS A 199 9.02 -8.74 25.14
C LYS A 199 7.76 -8.91 24.31
N VAL A 200 7.30 -7.82 23.71
CA VAL A 200 6.03 -7.81 22.99
C VAL A 200 6.19 -8.44 21.60
N LYS A 201 5.52 -9.56 21.35
CA LYS A 201 5.46 -10.22 20.03
C LYS A 201 4.58 -9.47 18.99
N ARG A 202 4.13 -8.25 19.33
CA ARG A 202 3.19 -7.40 18.56
C ARG A 202 3.58 -5.93 18.72
N ASN A 203 3.50 -5.16 17.64
CA ASN A 203 3.65 -3.71 17.75
C ASN A 203 2.60 -3.09 18.69
N ARG A 204 3.09 -2.40 19.72
CA ARG A 204 2.33 -1.50 20.59
C ARG A 204 2.95 -0.12 20.48
N SER A 205 2.11 0.92 20.40
CA SER A 205 2.56 2.29 20.18
C SER A 205 3.46 2.85 21.29
N HIS A 206 3.42 2.25 22.49
CA HIS A 206 4.17 2.71 23.66
C HIS A 206 5.48 1.94 23.92
N ASP A 207 5.68 0.74 23.34
CA ASP A 207 6.84 -0.16 23.61
C ASP A 207 7.75 -0.36 22.38
N GLY A 208 7.91 0.67 21.54
CA GLY A 208 8.79 0.59 20.36
C GLY A 208 8.18 -0.22 19.21
N GLY A 209 7.28 0.42 18.45
CA GLY A 209 6.52 -0.16 17.33
C GLY A 209 7.32 -0.50 16.05
N HIS A 210 8.51 -1.08 16.20
CA HIS A 210 9.47 -1.38 15.13
C HIS A 210 9.42 -2.84 14.64
N LEU A 211 8.63 -3.72 15.25
CA LEU A 211 8.47 -5.10 14.75
C LEU A 211 7.60 -5.11 13.48
N ARG A 212 8.23 -4.80 12.34
CA ARG A 212 7.62 -4.81 11.00
C ARG A 212 8.00 -6.10 10.28
N THR A 213 7.00 -6.81 9.81
CA THR A 213 7.19 -8.13 9.19
C THR A 213 6.80 -8.09 7.72
N ASP A 214 7.66 -8.67 6.89
CA ASP A 214 7.43 -8.81 5.45
C ASP A 214 6.65 -10.08 5.14
N ARG A 215 5.90 -10.07 4.02
CA ARG A 215 5.13 -11.24 3.58
C ARG A 215 6.02 -12.43 3.23
N ALA A 216 7.24 -12.19 2.73
CA ALA A 216 8.18 -13.26 2.40
C ALA A 216 8.56 -14.10 3.64
N MET A 217 8.74 -13.48 4.80
CA MET A 217 9.00 -14.19 6.06
C MET A 217 7.91 -15.22 6.40
N TYR A 218 6.64 -14.85 6.23
CA TYR A 218 5.52 -15.75 6.49
C TYR A 218 5.36 -16.83 5.41
N LYS A 219 5.72 -16.54 4.16
CA LYS A 219 5.72 -17.53 3.08
C LYS A 219 6.77 -18.61 3.31
N ASP A 220 8.01 -18.19 3.58
CA ASP A 220 9.13 -19.11 3.88
C ASP A 220 8.81 -20.00 5.08
N GLU A 221 8.27 -19.41 6.15
CA GLU A 221 7.87 -20.18 7.32
C GLU A 221 6.71 -21.14 7.05
N LEU A 222 5.66 -20.70 6.36
CA LEU A 222 4.54 -21.56 5.99
C LEU A 222 5.03 -22.77 5.19
N TYR A 223 5.93 -22.54 4.22
CA TYR A 223 6.50 -23.59 3.41
C TYR A 223 7.32 -24.58 4.24
N LYS A 224 8.19 -24.10 5.14
CA LYS A 224 8.99 -24.96 6.02
C LYS A 224 8.11 -25.82 6.94
N ILE A 225 7.09 -25.23 7.55
CA ILE A 225 6.11 -25.99 8.36
C ILE A 225 5.38 -27.00 7.49
N TRP A 226 4.93 -26.60 6.29
CA TRP A 226 4.22 -27.50 5.38
C TRP A 226 5.06 -28.70 4.96
N VAL A 227 6.35 -28.49 4.66
CA VAL A 227 7.27 -29.57 4.28
C VAL A 227 7.32 -30.68 5.32
N THR A 228 7.31 -30.33 6.61
CA THR A 228 7.28 -31.29 7.72
C THR A 228 5.87 -31.86 7.92
N GLN A 229 4.85 -31.00 7.99
CA GLN A 229 3.49 -31.42 8.37
C GLN A 229 2.80 -32.27 7.29
N GLN A 230 3.09 -32.07 6.01
CA GLN A 230 2.47 -32.86 4.92
C GLN A 230 2.78 -34.36 5.02
N LEU A 231 3.85 -34.75 5.75
CA LEU A 231 4.21 -36.15 5.95
C LEU A 231 3.25 -36.88 6.90
N TYR A 232 2.49 -36.14 7.71
CA TYR A 232 1.66 -36.67 8.79
C TYR A 232 0.16 -36.53 8.54
N PHE A 233 -0.25 -35.72 7.56
CA PHE A 233 -1.66 -35.47 7.25
C PHE A 233 -1.99 -35.91 5.83
N ASP A 234 -3.06 -36.69 5.68
CA ASP A 234 -3.63 -37.01 4.38
C ASP A 234 -4.53 -35.85 3.91
N LEU A 235 -3.93 -34.93 3.12
CA LEU A 235 -4.58 -33.71 2.67
C LEU A 235 -4.61 -33.65 1.14
N PRO A 236 -5.59 -32.94 0.54
CA PRO A 236 -5.66 -32.79 -0.91
C PRO A 236 -4.38 -32.20 -1.51
N ASN A 237 -4.00 -32.64 -2.71
CA ASN A 237 -2.81 -32.12 -3.41
C ASN A 237 -2.79 -30.59 -3.57
N GLU A 238 -3.97 -29.98 -3.73
CA GLU A 238 -4.12 -28.52 -3.88
C GLU A 238 -4.17 -27.76 -2.54
N PHE A 239 -4.07 -28.47 -1.41
CA PHE A 239 -4.27 -27.91 -0.07
C PHE A 239 -3.42 -26.67 0.18
N ILE A 240 -2.11 -26.76 -0.03
CA ILE A 240 -1.19 -25.65 0.21
C ILE A 240 -1.46 -24.47 -0.71
N SER A 241 -1.80 -24.72 -1.99
CA SER A 241 -2.15 -23.68 -2.96
C SER A 241 -3.39 -22.90 -2.53
N GLU A 242 -4.43 -23.59 -2.06
CA GLU A 242 -5.63 -22.92 -1.54
C GLU A 242 -5.37 -22.17 -0.22
N ILE A 243 -4.53 -22.71 0.67
CA ILE A 243 -4.09 -22.02 1.89
C ILE A 243 -3.35 -20.72 1.54
N GLU A 244 -2.38 -20.77 0.62
CA GLU A 244 -1.65 -19.59 0.17
C GLU A 244 -2.56 -18.55 -0.46
N LYS A 245 -3.50 -18.99 -1.30
CA LYS A 245 -4.51 -18.13 -1.92
C LYS A 245 -5.42 -17.50 -0.88
N ILE A 246 -5.79 -18.18 0.21
CA ILE A 246 -6.56 -17.58 1.30
C ILE A 246 -5.71 -16.54 2.05
N ILE A 247 -4.50 -16.90 2.49
CA ILE A 247 -3.65 -16.05 3.32
C ILE A 247 -3.17 -14.81 2.53
N PHE A 248 -2.49 -15.03 1.40
CA PHE A 248 -1.68 -14.01 0.75
C PHE A 248 -2.39 -13.24 -0.36
N TYR A 249 -3.51 -13.73 -0.89
CA TYR A 249 -4.24 -13.02 -1.95
C TYR A 249 -4.61 -11.59 -1.53
N GLN A 250 -4.34 -10.65 -2.42
CA GLN A 250 -4.68 -9.24 -2.29
C GLN A 250 -5.18 -8.76 -3.64
N ARG A 251 -6.31 -8.04 -3.63
CA ARG A 251 -6.86 -7.48 -4.87
C ARG A 251 -5.85 -6.52 -5.50
N PRO A 252 -5.64 -6.58 -6.82
CA PRO A 252 -4.70 -5.70 -7.50
C PRO A 252 -5.10 -4.23 -7.34
N LEU A 253 -4.11 -3.35 -7.46
CA LEU A 253 -4.32 -1.92 -7.47
C LEU A 253 -5.13 -1.55 -8.72
N LYS A 254 -6.24 -0.85 -8.54
CA LYS A 254 -7.09 -0.41 -9.65
C LYS A 254 -6.56 0.88 -10.23
N LEU A 255 -5.76 0.79 -11.28
CA LEU A 255 -5.53 1.91 -12.19
C LEU A 255 -6.79 2.11 -13.03
N LYS A 256 -7.46 3.25 -12.86
CA LYS A 256 -8.64 3.53 -13.66
C LYS A 256 -8.27 4.38 -14.88
N LYS A 257 -8.59 3.88 -16.08
CA LYS A 257 -8.34 4.58 -17.37
C LYS A 257 -9.05 5.93 -17.45
N ASP A 258 -10.21 6.06 -16.79
CA ASP A 258 -11.01 7.30 -16.73
C ASP A 258 -10.28 8.48 -16.03
N ARG A 259 -9.19 8.22 -15.28
CA ARG A 259 -8.39 9.25 -14.61
C ARG A 259 -7.23 9.76 -15.45
N VAL A 260 -6.98 9.16 -16.60
CA VAL A 260 -5.95 9.63 -17.53
C VAL A 260 -6.49 10.87 -18.24
N GLY A 261 -5.70 11.94 -18.30
CA GLY A 261 -6.06 13.16 -19.02
C GLY A 261 -6.28 12.90 -20.51
N LYS A 262 -7.09 13.74 -21.16
CA LYS A 262 -7.31 13.71 -22.61
C LYS A 262 -6.17 14.43 -23.35
N CYS A 263 -5.96 14.06 -24.61
CA CYS A 263 -5.05 14.76 -25.50
C CYS A 263 -5.57 16.19 -25.74
N SER A 264 -4.66 17.17 -25.76
CA SER A 264 -5.00 18.58 -26.03
C SER A 264 -5.39 18.82 -27.49
N LEU A 265 -4.79 18.07 -28.41
CA LEU A 265 -5.06 18.15 -29.86
C LEU A 265 -6.24 17.27 -30.27
N GLU A 266 -6.38 16.10 -29.63
CA GLU A 266 -7.43 15.13 -29.94
C GLU A 266 -8.26 14.76 -28.69
N PRO A 267 -9.25 15.59 -28.28
CA PRO A 267 -9.94 15.44 -26.99
C PRO A 267 -10.68 14.11 -26.79
N LYS A 268 -10.98 13.38 -27.88
CA LYS A 268 -11.58 12.05 -27.82
C LYS A 268 -10.61 11.00 -27.28
N HIS A 269 -9.31 11.18 -27.49
CA HIS A 269 -8.27 10.22 -27.12
C HIS A 269 -7.59 10.56 -25.79
N TYR A 270 -7.14 9.52 -25.08
CA TYR A 270 -6.35 9.68 -23.86
C TYR A 270 -4.91 10.05 -24.20
N ARG A 271 -4.22 10.74 -23.28
CA ARG A 271 -2.78 11.00 -23.42
C ARG A 271 -2.01 9.69 -23.51
N ALA A 272 -1.01 9.66 -24.40
CA ALA A 272 -0.13 8.51 -24.58
C ALA A 272 0.71 8.27 -23.32
N ASN A 273 1.03 7.00 -23.05
CA ASN A 273 1.91 6.63 -21.94
C ASN A 273 3.35 7.09 -22.24
N THR A 274 3.99 7.74 -21.28
CA THR A 274 5.38 8.21 -21.39
C THR A 274 6.35 7.11 -21.82
N ALA A 275 6.15 5.85 -21.39
CA ALA A 275 7.04 4.75 -21.74
C ALA A 275 6.93 4.26 -23.19
N ARG A 276 6.04 4.82 -24.03
CA ARG A 276 5.94 4.46 -25.45
C ARG A 276 7.08 5.05 -26.26
N LEU A 277 7.56 4.29 -27.26
CA LEU A 277 8.67 4.71 -28.13
C LEU A 277 8.37 6.02 -28.86
N GLU A 278 7.13 6.21 -29.32
CA GLU A 278 6.71 7.43 -30.02
C GLU A 278 6.78 8.65 -29.11
N VAL A 279 6.42 8.48 -27.82
CA VAL A 279 6.49 9.57 -26.83
C VAL A 279 7.94 9.89 -26.47
N GLN A 280 8.79 8.88 -26.34
CA GLN A 280 10.23 9.10 -26.09
C GLN A 280 10.88 9.82 -27.27
N LYS A 281 10.61 9.38 -28.51
CA LYS A 281 11.08 10.05 -29.72
C LYS A 281 10.60 11.50 -29.80
N PHE A 282 9.32 11.75 -29.54
CA PHE A 282 8.75 13.10 -29.51
C PHE A 282 9.49 14.00 -28.50
N ARG A 283 9.76 13.50 -27.29
CA ARG A 283 10.49 14.26 -26.26
C ARG A 283 11.91 14.59 -26.67
N TYR A 284 12.65 13.62 -27.23
CA TYR A 284 14.00 13.87 -27.74
C TYR A 284 14.03 14.95 -28.83
N LEU A 285 13.10 14.87 -29.78
CA LEU A 285 13.00 15.88 -30.84
C LEU A 285 12.63 17.25 -30.27
N GLN A 286 11.73 17.30 -29.29
CA GLN A 286 11.38 18.53 -28.59
C GLN A 286 12.58 19.14 -27.86
N ASP A 287 13.36 18.33 -27.16
CA ASP A 287 14.55 18.77 -26.42
C ASP A 287 15.63 19.31 -27.37
N ILE A 288 15.90 18.61 -28.48
CA ILE A 288 16.86 19.05 -29.51
C ILE A 288 16.42 20.36 -30.16
N ASN A 289 15.16 20.45 -30.59
CA ASN A 289 14.64 21.61 -31.32
C ASN A 289 14.54 22.86 -30.44
N ASN A 290 14.32 22.70 -29.13
CA ASN A 290 14.26 23.80 -28.18
C ASN A 290 15.63 24.25 -27.67
N TRP A 291 16.71 23.57 -28.07
CA TRP A 291 18.04 23.88 -27.59
C TRP A 291 18.54 25.18 -28.23
N ASN A 292 18.82 26.19 -27.40
CA ASN A 292 19.39 27.46 -27.83
C ASN A 292 20.85 27.57 -27.39
N ILE A 293 21.71 28.05 -28.29
CA ILE A 293 23.09 28.39 -27.99
C ILE A 293 23.13 29.88 -27.62
N LEU A 294 23.52 30.18 -26.38
CA LEU A 294 23.79 31.56 -25.97
C LEU A 294 25.25 31.87 -26.27
N ASN A 295 25.51 32.62 -27.34
CA ASN A 295 26.82 33.19 -27.57
C ASN A 295 27.01 34.38 -26.62
N ALA A 296 28.02 34.33 -25.75
CA ALA A 296 28.41 35.49 -24.97
C ALA A 296 28.89 36.58 -25.95
N ILE A 297 28.15 37.69 -26.03
CA ILE A 297 28.65 38.90 -26.69
C ILE A 297 29.79 39.40 -25.81
N VAL A 298 31.03 39.11 -26.20
CA VAL A 298 32.18 39.84 -25.71
C VAL A 298 32.03 41.25 -26.26
N SER A 299 31.51 42.17 -25.45
CA SER A 299 31.61 43.60 -25.72
C SER A 299 33.09 43.96 -25.66
N ASN A 300 33.77 43.89 -26.80
CA ASN A 300 35.05 44.57 -26.97
C ASN A 300 34.76 46.07 -26.83
N GLY A 301 34.99 46.60 -25.62
CA GLY A 301 35.14 48.03 -25.41
C GLY A 301 36.25 48.52 -26.33
N LEU A 302 35.86 49.29 -27.34
CA LEU A 302 36.79 50.12 -28.10
C LEU A 302 37.21 51.27 -27.19
N ASN A 303 38.53 51.48 -27.15
CA ASN A 303 39.24 52.58 -26.49
C ASN A 303 38.69 53.96 -26.83
#